data_AF-B8CVR0-F1
#
_entry.id   AF-B8CVR0-F1
#
_cell.length_a   1.000
_cell.length_b   1.000
_cell.length_c   1.000
_cell.angle_alpha   90.00
_cell.angle_beta   90.00
_cell.angle_gamma   90.00
#
_symmetry.space_group_name_H-M   'P 1'
#
loop_
_entity.id
_entity.type
_entity.pdbx_description
1 polymer ?
#
loop_
_entity_poly.entity_id
_entity_poly.type
_entity_poly.pdbx_seq_one_letter_code
_entity_poly.pdbx_strand_id
1 'polypeptide(L)'
;MSEKVGPTSIKQWLYFEKALQFHADAEDWQSLEKVNAKMIDSLKKAGKPSNAAQLRARKSLAFTHQKVLAQLEQVKSKLAVEMRQFQQQQDGLAAYQLTQSSGDAYD
;
A
#
# COMPACT_ATOMS: atom_id res chain seq x y z
N MET A 1 30.19 12.62 20.48
CA MET A 1 29.60 11.34 20.94
C MET A 1 29.03 10.62 19.71
N SER A 2 29.87 9.92 18.96
CA SER A 2 29.42 9.09 17.82
C SER A 2 28.74 7.84 18.36
N GLU A 3 27.43 7.71 18.16
CA GLU A 3 26.79 6.40 18.27
C GLU A 3 27.43 5.49 17.20
N LYS A 4 28.19 4.49 17.68
CA LYS A 4 28.67 3.40 16.84
C LYS A 4 27.46 2.82 16.10
N VAL A 5 27.62 2.63 14.80
CA VAL A 5 26.71 1.87 13.93
C VAL A 5 26.57 0.46 14.50
N GLY A 6 25.64 0.30 15.43
CA GLY A 6 25.38 -0.88 16.25
C GLY A 6 23.87 -1.02 16.43
N PRO A 7 23.42 -2.19 16.88
CA PRO A 7 22.29 -2.94 16.34
C PRO A 7 21.07 -2.07 16.07
N THR A 8 20.47 -2.23 14.87
CA THR A 8 19.24 -1.54 14.43
C THR A 8 18.31 -1.29 15.61
N SER A 9 18.27 -0.03 16.03
CA SER A 9 17.62 0.38 17.28
C SER A 9 16.15 0.00 17.23
N ILE A 10 15.57 -0.39 18.36
CA ILE A 10 14.11 -0.60 18.49
C ILE A 10 13.33 0.60 17.94
N LYS A 11 13.89 1.82 18.08
CA LYS A 11 13.32 3.05 17.52
C LYS A 11 13.25 3.02 16.00
N GLN A 12 14.23 2.43 15.32
CA GLN A 12 14.24 2.33 13.86
C GLN A 12 13.10 1.46 13.33
N TRP A 13 12.78 0.35 14.02
CA TRP A 13 11.59 -0.45 13.68
C TRP A 13 10.30 0.32 13.88
N LEU A 14 10.20 1.10 14.97
CA LEU A 14 9.06 1.98 15.22
C LEU A 14 8.93 3.08 14.16
N TYR A 15 10.03 3.64 13.67
CA TYR A 15 9.99 4.60 12.57
C TYR A 15 9.48 3.96 11.27
N PHE A 16 9.90 2.74 10.96
CA PHE A 16 9.35 2.00 9.81
C PHE A 16 7.86 1.71 9.98
N GLU A 17 7.40 1.31 11.17
CA GLU A 17 5.97 1.11 11.46
C GLU A 17 5.16 2.38 11.18
N LYS A 18 5.59 3.51 11.74
CA LYS A 18 4.91 4.80 11.57
C LYS A 18 4.92 5.27 10.12
N ALA A 19 6.05 5.12 9.43
CA ALA A 19 6.18 5.52 8.03
C ALA A 19 5.30 4.65 7.11
N LEU A 20 5.26 3.33 7.32
CA LEU A 20 4.38 2.44 6.57
C LEU A 20 2.91 2.81 6.77
N GLN A 21 2.48 3.04 8.00
CA GLN A 21 1.11 3.44 8.29
C GLN A 21 0.79 4.81 7.68
N PHE A 22 1.67 5.80 7.87
CA PHE A 22 1.48 7.15 7.35
C PHE A 22 1.32 7.18 5.82
N HIS A 23 2.19 6.48 5.08
CA HIS A 23 2.10 6.44 3.62
C HIS A 23 0.93 5.59 3.14
N ALA A 24 0.52 4.56 3.88
CA ALA A 24 -0.67 3.77 3.55
C ALA A 24 -1.96 4.59 3.74
N ASP A 25 -2.06 5.35 4.83
CA ASP A 25 -3.20 6.23 5.10
C ASP A 25 -3.29 7.41 4.12
N ALA A 26 -2.14 7.89 3.64
CA ALA A 26 -2.05 8.93 2.61
C ALA A 26 -2.24 8.41 1.18
N GLU A 27 -2.43 7.09 0.99
CA GLU A 27 -2.48 6.42 -0.32
C GLU A 27 -1.24 6.71 -1.21
N ASP A 28 -0.11 7.07 -0.60
CA ASP A 28 1.15 7.33 -1.30
C ASP A 28 1.91 6.01 -1.50
N TRP A 29 1.44 5.25 -2.50
CA TRP A 29 1.95 3.92 -2.81
C TRP A 29 3.42 3.91 -3.21
N GLN A 30 3.90 4.98 -3.86
CA GLN A 30 5.29 5.08 -4.31
C GLN A 30 6.25 5.29 -3.13
N SER A 31 5.87 6.14 -2.16
CA SER A 31 6.67 6.28 -0.94
C SER A 31 6.54 5.05 -0.03
N LEU A 32 5.36 4.42 0.02
CA LEU A 32 5.14 3.17 0.75
C LEU A 32 6.10 2.07 0.27
N GLU A 33 6.24 1.89 -1.05
CA GLU A 33 7.18 0.92 -1.64
C GLU A 33 8.62 1.21 -1.24
N LYS A 34 9.06 2.47 -1.31
CA LYS A 34 10.42 2.89 -0.92
C LYS A 34 10.69 2.59 0.56
N VAL A 35 9.72 2.86 1.43
CA VAL A 35 9.84 2.56 2.87
C VAL A 35 9.90 1.06 3.10
N ASN A 36 9.05 0.28 2.43
CA ASN A 36 9.05 -1.18 2.52
C ASN A 36 10.40 -1.78 2.06
N ALA A 37 10.93 -1.32 0.93
CA ALA A 37 12.24 -1.76 0.42
C ALA A 37 13.37 -1.47 1.41
N LYS A 38 13.40 -0.26 1.99
CA LYS A 38 14.37 0.13 3.03
C LYS A 38 14.22 -0.70 4.31
N MET A 39 12.99 -1.00 4.71
CA MET A 39 12.71 -1.86 5.86
C MET A 39 13.26 -3.27 5.62
N ILE A 40 13.00 -3.87 4.45
CA ILE A 40 13.48 -5.21 4.08
C ILE A 40 15.02 -5.25 4.05
N ASP A 41 15.67 -4.26 3.45
CA ASP A 41 17.13 -4.16 3.43
C ASP A 41 17.69 -4.03 4.86
N SER A 42 17.05 -3.22 5.70
CA SER A 42 17.42 -3.07 7.10
C SER A 42 17.26 -4.37 7.88
N LEU A 43 16.20 -5.15 7.63
CA LEU A 43 15.97 -6.47 8.24
C LEU A 43 17.04 -7.48 7.82
N LYS A 44 17.40 -7.50 6.54
CA LYS A 44 18.48 -8.36 6.02
C LYS A 44 19.82 -8.04 6.67
N LYS A 45 20.18 -6.76 6.76
CA LYS A 45 21.42 -6.28 7.39
C LYS A 45 21.45 -6.53 8.90
N ALA A 46 20.31 -6.41 9.58
CA ALA A 46 20.22 -6.57 11.03
C ALA A 46 20.36 -8.03 11.50
N GLY A 47 20.16 -9.02 10.63
CA GLY A 47 20.24 -10.43 10.99
C GLY A 47 19.23 -10.84 12.08
N LYS A 48 19.56 -11.80 12.93
CA LYS A 48 18.68 -12.31 14.00
C LYS A 48 18.55 -11.32 15.18
N PRO A 49 17.38 -11.24 15.85
CA PRO A 49 17.24 -10.37 17.01
C PRO A 49 18.10 -10.90 18.16
N SER A 50 18.85 -10.00 18.82
CA SER A 50 19.79 -10.36 19.88
C SER A 50 19.15 -10.35 21.28
N ASN A 51 17.96 -9.76 21.43
CA ASN A 51 17.25 -9.71 22.71
C ASN A 51 15.72 -9.73 22.53
N ALA A 52 15.01 -10.00 23.63
CA ALA A 52 13.55 -10.08 23.66
C ALA A 52 12.85 -8.78 23.24
N ALA A 53 13.44 -7.61 23.54
CA ALA A 53 12.87 -6.32 23.19
C ALA A 53 12.93 -6.07 21.67
N GLN A 54 14.03 -6.43 21.00
CA GLN A 54 14.16 -6.41 19.55
C GLN A 54 13.22 -7.41 18.89
N LEU A 55 13.05 -8.61 19.47
CA LEU A 55 12.10 -9.58 18.97
C LEU A 55 10.66 -9.03 19.03
N ARG A 56 10.26 -8.39 20.14
CA ARG A 56 8.95 -7.75 20.29
C ARG A 56 8.75 -6.63 19.26
N ALA A 57 9.75 -5.76 19.08
CA ALA A 57 9.70 -4.68 18.09
C ALA A 57 9.50 -5.22 16.66
N ARG A 58 10.20 -6.30 16.29
CA ARG A 58 10.02 -6.93 14.98
C ARG A 58 8.66 -7.60 14.82
N LYS A 59 8.10 -8.18 15.88
CA LYS A 59 6.73 -8.72 15.86
C LYS A 59 5.68 -7.63 15.69
N SER A 60 5.84 -6.49 16.36
CA SER A 60 5.01 -5.29 16.16
C SER A 60 5.05 -4.84 14.71
N LEU A 61 6.26 -4.74 14.14
CA LEU A 61 6.46 -4.34 12.75
C LEU A 61 5.79 -5.29 11.76
N ALA A 62 5.92 -6.60 11.98
CA ALA A 62 5.27 -7.61 11.15
C ALA A 62 3.74 -7.49 11.18
N PHE A 63 3.16 -7.21 12.36
CA PHE A 63 1.73 -7.00 12.51
C PHE A 63 1.25 -5.74 11.78
N THR A 64 1.97 -4.63 11.91
CA THR A 64 1.67 -3.39 11.17
C THR A 64 1.79 -3.61 9.66
N HIS A 65 2.83 -4.30 9.21
CA HIS A 65 2.99 -4.63 7.80
C HIS A 65 1.83 -5.49 7.27
N GLN A 66 1.35 -6.47 8.03
CA GLN A 66 0.16 -7.26 7.66
C GLN A 66 -1.10 -6.41 7.54
N LYS A 67 -1.30 -5.43 8.43
CA LYS A 67 -2.43 -4.50 8.33
C LYS A 67 -2.37 -3.66 7.06
N VAL A 68 -1.20 -3.12 6.75
CA VAL A 68 -0.98 -2.34 5.52
C VAL A 68 -1.25 -3.18 4.27
N LEU A 69 -0.84 -4.46 4.26
CA LEU A 69 -1.17 -5.37 3.15
C LEU A 69 -2.68 -5.60 3.01
N ALA A 70 -3.39 -5.79 4.12
CA ALA A 70 -4.85 -5.94 4.10
C ALA A 70 -5.54 -4.68 3.57
N GLN A 71 -5.07 -3.49 3.96
CA GLN A 71 -5.55 -2.20 3.46
C GLN A 71 -5.31 -2.07 1.95
N LEU A 72 -4.11 -2.43 1.46
CA LEU A 72 -3.79 -2.42 0.03
C LEU A 72 -4.73 -3.32 -0.78
N GLU A 73 -5.02 -4.53 -0.29
CA GLU A 73 -5.93 -5.44 -0.98
C GLU A 73 -7.37 -4.88 -1.03
N GLN A 74 -7.80 -4.22 0.05
CA GLN A 74 -9.09 -3.52 0.08
C GLN A 74 -9.14 -2.39 -0.96
N VAL A 75 -8.14 -1.51 -1.00
CA VAL A 75 -8.07 -0.42 -1.99
C VAL A 75 -8.08 -0.96 -3.41
N LYS A 76 -7.27 -1.99 -3.69
CA LYS A 76 -7.22 -2.65 -5.00
C LYS A 76 -8.59 -3.23 -5.40
N SER A 77 -9.27 -3.88 -4.47
CA SER A 77 -10.60 -4.45 -4.75
C SER A 77 -11.64 -3.37 -5.05
N LYS A 78 -11.59 -2.24 -4.32
CA LYS A 78 -12.45 -1.07 -4.55
C LYS A 78 -12.19 -0.45 -5.93
N LEU A 79 -10.93 -0.22 -6.28
CA LEU A 79 -10.55 0.30 -7.60
C LEU A 79 -11.04 -0.61 -8.74
N ALA A 80 -10.94 -1.94 -8.57
CA ALA A 80 -11.42 -2.90 -9.57
C ALA A 80 -12.96 -2.90 -9.74
N VAL A 81 -13.70 -2.49 -8.72
CA VAL A 81 -15.16 -2.27 -8.81
C VAL A 81 -15.45 -0.96 -9.53
N GLU A 82 -14.77 0.12 -9.15
CA GLU A 82 -14.92 1.44 -9.77
C GLU A 82 -14.59 1.40 -11.27
N MET A 83 -13.51 0.72 -11.68
CA MET A 83 -13.17 0.53 -13.09
C MET A 83 -14.26 -0.22 -13.86
N ARG A 84 -14.88 -1.24 -13.27
CA ARG A 84 -15.98 -1.99 -13.90
C ARG A 84 -17.23 -1.11 -14.06
N GLN A 85 -17.56 -0.31 -13.05
CA GLN A 85 -18.68 0.63 -13.13
C GLN A 85 -18.44 1.71 -14.19
N PHE A 86 -17.22 2.23 -14.27
CA PHE A 86 -16.83 3.20 -15.29
C PHE A 86 -16.95 2.63 -16.71
N GLN A 87 -16.49 1.39 -16.94
CA GLN A 87 -16.66 0.72 -18.23
C GLN A 87 -18.13 0.55 -18.59
N GLN A 88 -18.97 0.11 -17.65
CA GLN A 88 -20.42 -0.05 -17.87
C GLN A 88 -21.10 1.28 -18.22
N GLN A 89 -20.68 2.38 -17.59
CA GLN A 89 -21.18 3.72 -17.92
C GLN A 89 -20.77 4.15 -19.34
N GLN A 90 -19.52 3.90 -19.73
CA GLN A 90 -19.05 4.17 -21.10
C GLN A 90 -19.82 3.36 -22.14
N ASP A 91 -20.00 2.06 -21.89
CA ASP A 91 -20.75 1.16 -22.79
C ASP A 91 -22.22 1.59 -22.90
N GLY A 92 -22.83 1.98 -21.77
CA GLY A 92 -24.19 2.53 -21.75
C GLY A 92 -24.31 3.81 -22.57
N LEU A 93 -23.41 4.78 -22.38
CA LEU A 93 -23.38 6.03 -23.15
C LEU A 93 -23.20 5.76 -24.66
N ALA A 94 -22.31 4.83 -25.03
CA ALA A 94 -22.12 4.45 -26.42
C ALA A 94 -23.38 3.82 -27.04
N ALA A 95 -24.08 2.96 -26.30
CA ALA A 95 -25.34 2.38 -26.74
C ALA A 95 -26.44 3.44 -26.91
N TYR A 96 -26.51 4.45 -26.03
CA TYR A 96 -27.45 5.56 -26.17
C TYR A 96 -27.13 6.43 -27.39
N GLN A 97 -25.86 6.76 -27.64
CA GLN A 97 -25.45 7.52 -28.83
C GLN A 97 -25.79 6.77 -30.12
N LEU A 98 -25.52 5.46 -30.16
CA LEU A 98 -25.87 4.62 -31.31
C LEU A 98 -27.39 4.58 -31.54
N THR A 99 -28.18 4.51 -30.47
CA THR A 99 -29.65 4.50 -30.57
C THR A 99 -30.18 5.84 -31.07
N GLN A 100 -29.63 6.97 -30.62
CA GLN A 100 -30.02 8.29 -31.12
C GLN A 100 -29.64 8.48 -32.60
N SER A 101 -28.43 8.08 -33.01
CA SER A 101 -28.03 8.16 -34.43
C SER A 101 -28.82 7.20 -35.34
N SER A 102 -29.35 6.11 -34.78
CA SER A 102 -30.18 5.15 -35.52
C SER A 102 -31.64 5.60 -35.62
N GLY A 103 -32.11 6.42 -34.68
CA GLY A 103 -33.44 7.00 -34.67
C GLY A 103 -33.61 8.13 -35.70
N ASP A 104 -32.57 8.94 -35.92
CA ASP A 104 -32.57 10.02 -36.93
C ASP A 104 -32.42 9.52 -38.38
N ALA A 105 -32.15 8.23 -38.60
CA ALA A 105 -32.01 7.64 -39.94
C ALA A 105 -33.35 7.20 -40.57
N TYR A 106 -34.47 7.40 -39.87
CA TYR A 106 -35.81 6.93 -40.27
C TYR A 106 -36.88 8.04 -40.36
N ASP A 107 -36.49 9.32 -40.50
CA ASP A 107 -37.40 10.44 -40.79
C ASP A 107 -37.17 11.02 -42.20
#